data_AF-A0AB33R7L6-F1
#
_entry.id   AF-A0AB33R7L6-F1
#
_cell.length_a   1.000
_cell.length_b   1.000
_cell.length_c   1.000
_cell.angle_alpha   90.00
_cell.angle_beta   90.00
_cell.angle_gamma   90.00
#
_symmetry.space_group_name_H-M   'P 1'
#
loop_
_entity.id
_entity.type
_entity.pdbx_description
1 polymer ?
#
loop_
_entity_poly.entity_id
_entity_poly.type
_entity_poly.pdbx_seq_one_letter_code
_entity_poly.pdbx_strand_id
1 'polypeptide(L)'
;MVACSNDSLEGEYYWINDARNQHMATIKGDKGYVESEGGYSIKIDSELKIIESKFGSEKYSYKDGKLTTNFTGVESDFYKKGSKACEEALKKYGYKEVGKE
;
A
#
# COMPACT_ATOMS: atom_id res chain seq x y z
N MET A 1 -6.05 -17.04 -21.10
CA MET A 1 -7.03 -16.19 -20.41
C MET A 1 -6.32 -14.87 -20.14
N VAL A 2 -6.80 -13.76 -20.69
CA VAL A 2 -6.13 -12.45 -20.54
C VAL A 2 -6.10 -12.12 -19.06
N ALA A 3 -4.92 -12.18 -18.45
CA ALA A 3 -4.72 -11.57 -17.14
C ALA A 3 -4.85 -10.07 -17.39
N CYS A 4 -6.06 -9.53 -17.17
CA CYS A 4 -6.20 -8.11 -16.98
C CYS A 4 -5.32 -7.77 -15.78
N SER A 5 -4.13 -7.23 -16.05
CA SER A 5 -3.37 -6.43 -15.10
C SER A 5 -4.25 -5.26 -14.74
N ASN A 6 -5.19 -5.48 -13.81
CA ASN A 6 -5.92 -4.43 -13.16
C ASN A 6 -4.88 -3.75 -12.26
N ASP A 7 -4.09 -2.85 -12.84
CA ASP A 7 -3.22 -1.87 -12.16
C ASP A 7 -4.07 -0.84 -11.37
N SER A 8 -5.19 -1.30 -10.81
CA SER A 8 -6.00 -0.55 -9.88
C SER A 8 -5.27 -0.49 -8.54
N LEU A 9 -5.19 0.73 -8.00
CA LEU A 9 -4.74 1.00 -6.63
C LEU A 9 -5.70 0.47 -5.57
N GLU A 10 -6.87 -0.04 -5.94
CA GLU A 10 -7.83 -0.54 -4.97
C GLU A 10 -7.37 -1.84 -4.32
N GLY A 11 -7.29 -1.86 -2.99
CA GLY A 11 -6.87 -3.03 -2.24
C GLY A 11 -6.45 -2.72 -0.80
N GLU A 12 -6.14 -3.79 -0.08
CA GLU A 12 -5.49 -3.74 1.25
C GLU A 12 -3.97 -3.76 1.06
N TYR A 13 -3.26 -2.88 1.75
CA TYR A 13 -1.81 -2.68 1.62
C TYR A 13 -1.12 -2.94 2.94
N TYR A 14 -0.04 -3.71 2.89
CA TYR A 14 0.73 -4.13 4.07
C TYR A 14 2.13 -3.54 4.03
N TRP A 15 2.59 -3.06 5.17
CA TRP A 15 4.00 -2.72 5.40
C TRP A 15 4.72 -3.98 5.86
N ILE A 16 5.54 -4.55 4.98
CA ILE A 16 6.24 -5.81 5.23
C ILE A 16 7.74 -5.53 5.17
N ASN A 17 8.44 -5.74 6.29
CA ASN A 17 9.89 -5.66 6.42
C ASN A 17 10.37 -6.55 7.57
N ASP A 18 11.68 -6.53 7.85
CA ASP A 18 12.30 -7.36 8.90
C ASP A 18 11.69 -7.17 10.30
N ALA A 19 11.02 -6.05 10.56
CA ALA A 19 10.47 -5.71 11.87
C ALA A 19 8.94 -5.78 11.94
N ARG A 20 8.22 -5.85 10.81
CA ARG A 20 6.75 -5.84 10.81
C ARG A 20 6.13 -6.48 9.57
N ASN A 21 4.92 -6.97 9.77
CA ASN A 21 3.99 -7.44 8.75
C ASN A 21 2.60 -6.90 9.09
N GLN A 22 2.37 -5.62 8.80
CA GLN A 22 1.24 -4.86 9.35
C GLN A 22 0.34 -4.33 8.22
N HIS A 23 -0.97 -4.43 8.38
CA HIS A 23 -1.91 -3.73 7.50
C HIS A 23 -1.76 -2.22 7.71
N MET A 24 -1.53 -1.49 6.61
CA MET A 24 -1.24 -0.05 6.65
C MET A 24 -2.38 0.77 6.06
N ALA A 25 -2.96 0.34 4.95
CA ALA A 25 -3.99 1.13 4.27
C ALA A 25 -4.95 0.28 3.47
N THR A 26 -6.20 0.73 3.37
CA THR A 26 -7.18 0.22 2.41
C THR A 26 -7.58 1.34 1.46
N ILE A 27 -7.48 1.09 0.15
CA ILE A 27 -7.89 2.00 -0.93
C ILE A 27 -9.10 1.42 -1.67
N LYS A 28 -10.11 2.25 -1.91
CA LYS A 28 -11.34 1.95 -2.67
C LYS A 28 -11.70 3.17 -3.54
N GLY A 29 -11.72 2.99 -4.85
CA GLY A 29 -11.80 4.08 -5.82
C GLY A 29 -10.72 5.14 -5.61
N ASP A 30 -11.16 6.40 -5.51
CA ASP A 30 -10.33 7.58 -5.29
C ASP A 30 -10.08 7.89 -3.79
N LYS A 31 -10.45 6.99 -2.88
CA LYS A 31 -10.37 7.22 -1.43
C LYS A 31 -9.69 6.06 -0.71
N GLY A 32 -9.20 6.33 0.48
CA GLY A 32 -8.66 5.29 1.34
C GLY A 32 -8.59 5.71 2.80
N TYR A 33 -8.16 4.77 3.63
CA TYR A 33 -7.89 4.98 5.04
C TYR A 33 -6.55 4.34 5.40
N VAL A 34 -5.72 5.11 6.10
CA VAL A 34 -4.40 4.69 6.61
C VAL A 34 -4.54 4.42 8.12
N GLU A 35 -4.10 3.24 8.55
CA GLU A 35 -4.18 2.72 9.93
C GLU A 35 -2.92 3.00 10.77
N SER A 36 -2.14 4.02 10.42
CA SER A 36 -1.03 4.50 11.25
C SER A 36 -1.53 5.12 12.56
N GLU A 37 -0.63 5.47 13.48
CA GLU A 37 -0.99 6.12 14.75
C GLU A 37 -1.97 7.29 14.55
N GLY A 38 -3.17 7.13 15.10
CA GLY A 38 -4.25 8.12 15.05
C GLY A 38 -5.16 8.06 13.83
N GLY A 39 -4.85 7.25 12.81
CA GLY A 39 -5.69 6.92 11.66
C GLY A 39 -6.17 8.11 10.82
N TYR A 40 -6.09 8.03 9.48
CA TYR A 40 -6.55 9.14 8.65
C TYR A 40 -7.05 8.72 7.27
N SER A 41 -8.00 9.51 6.77
CA SER A 41 -8.51 9.36 5.41
C SER A 41 -7.55 9.97 4.40
N ILE A 42 -7.47 9.34 3.24
CA ILE A 42 -6.71 9.81 2.08
C ILE A 42 -7.61 9.90 0.84
N LYS A 43 -7.21 10.78 -0.08
CA LYS A 43 -7.77 10.86 -1.43
C LYS A 43 -6.65 10.60 -2.45
N ILE A 44 -6.96 9.87 -3.51
CA ILE A 44 -6.02 9.53 -4.58
C ILE A 44 -6.32 10.40 -5.79
N ASP A 45 -5.35 11.18 -6.23
CA ASP A 45 -5.34 11.80 -7.56
C ASP A 45 -4.43 10.97 -8.48
N SER A 46 -5.06 10.14 -9.31
CA SER A 46 -4.33 9.22 -10.19
C SER A 46 -3.69 9.89 -11.40
N GLU A 47 -4.22 11.05 -11.82
CA GLU A 47 -3.68 11.82 -12.94
C GLU A 47 -2.38 12.51 -12.53
N LEU A 48 -2.35 13.10 -11.33
CA LEU A 48 -1.19 13.76 -10.76
C LEU A 48 -0.23 12.81 -10.03
N LYS A 49 -0.66 11.56 -9.77
CA LYS A 49 0.03 10.56 -8.95
C LYS A 49 0.34 11.07 -7.53
N ILE A 50 -0.69 11.62 -6.89
CA ILE A 50 -0.60 12.19 -5.56
C ILE A 50 -1.63 11.53 -4.63
N ILE A 51 -1.24 11.34 -3.38
CA ILE A 51 -2.13 11.00 -2.26
C ILE A 51 -2.28 12.23 -1.37
N GLU A 52 -3.50 12.70 -1.20
CA GLU A 52 -3.84 13.82 -0.34
C GLU A 52 -4.33 13.33 1.02
N SER A 53 -3.93 14.01 2.10
CA SER A 53 -4.34 13.74 3.47
C SER A 53 -4.53 15.06 4.24
N LYS A 54 -4.96 14.95 5.51
CA LYS A 54 -4.99 16.12 6.42
C LYS A 54 -3.61 16.73 6.71
N PHE A 55 -2.53 16.04 6.35
CA PHE A 55 -1.14 16.46 6.59
C PHE A 55 -0.48 17.06 5.34
N GLY A 56 -1.18 17.08 4.20
CA GLY A 56 -0.63 17.54 2.93
C GLY A 56 -0.74 16.47 1.84
N SER A 57 0.02 16.67 0.77
CA SER A 57 0.00 15.85 -0.44
C SER A 57 1.35 15.18 -0.67
N GLU A 58 1.36 13.87 -0.88
CA GLU A 58 2.56 13.07 -1.12
C GLU A 58 2.49 12.43 -2.50
N LYS A 59 3.62 12.40 -3.23
CA LYS A 59 3.68 11.65 -4.50
C LYS A 59 3.68 10.16 -4.21
N TYR A 60 3.11 9.39 -5.14
CA TYR A 60 3.21 7.94 -5.10
C TYR A 60 3.72 7.35 -6.41
N SER A 61 4.32 6.16 -6.30
CA SER A 61 4.53 5.27 -7.44
C SER A 61 3.83 3.94 -7.19
N TYR A 62 3.26 3.37 -8.24
CA TYR A 62 2.59 2.08 -8.18
C TYR A 62 3.06 1.22 -9.35
N LYS A 63 3.44 -0.02 -9.05
CA LYS A 63 3.82 -1.02 -10.05
C LYS A 63 3.59 -2.42 -9.51
N ASP A 64 2.82 -3.23 -10.25
CA ASP A 64 2.68 -4.68 -10.01
C ASP A 64 2.32 -5.05 -8.55
N GLY A 65 1.48 -4.24 -7.90
CA GLY A 65 1.07 -4.45 -6.51
C GLY A 65 1.97 -3.83 -5.44
N LYS A 66 3.06 -3.15 -5.82
CA LYS A 66 3.89 -2.36 -4.91
C LYS A 66 3.52 -0.88 -5.00
N LEU A 67 3.12 -0.29 -3.88
CA LEU A 67 2.87 1.13 -3.70
C LEU A 67 4.02 1.74 -2.89
N THR A 68 4.71 2.71 -3.46
CA THR A 68 5.73 3.50 -2.74
C THR A 68 5.18 4.90 -2.50
N THR A 69 5.05 5.30 -1.24
CA THR A 69 4.52 6.60 -0.82
C THR A 69 4.92 6.89 0.64
N ASN A 70 4.56 8.06 1.16
CA ASN A 70 4.78 8.44 2.55
C ASN A 70 3.46 8.40 3.35
N PHE A 71 3.23 7.31 4.08
CA PHE A 71 2.10 7.20 5.01
C PHE A 71 2.46 7.51 6.46
N THR A 72 3.73 7.41 6.84
CA THR A 72 4.18 7.40 8.24
C THR A 72 5.22 8.48 8.56
N GLY A 73 5.35 9.50 7.70
CA GLY A 73 6.38 10.53 7.78
C GLY A 73 7.68 10.20 7.04
N VAL A 74 7.82 8.98 6.50
CA VAL A 74 8.93 8.54 5.66
C VAL A 74 8.38 7.73 4.48
N GLU A 75 8.97 7.91 3.30
CA GLU A 75 8.65 7.10 2.12
C GLU A 75 8.96 5.62 2.37
N SER A 76 8.03 4.74 2.01
CA SER A 76 8.16 3.30 2.21
C SER A 76 7.40 2.50 1.15
N ASP A 77 7.79 1.23 1.02
CA ASP A 77 7.12 0.26 0.15
C ASP A 77 5.99 -0.45 0.91
N PHE A 78 4.80 -0.43 0.32
CA PHE A 78 3.59 -1.09 0.79
C PHE A 78 3.08 -2.08 -0.27
N TYR A 79 2.72 -3.27 0.17
CA TYR A 79 2.43 -4.38 -0.72
C TYR A 79 0.94 -4.72 -0.70
N LYS A 80 0.32 -4.68 -1.88
CA LYS A 80 -1.09 -5.01 -2.07
C LYS A 80 -1.32 -6.50 -1.82
N LYS A 81 -2.21 -6.84 -0.91
CA LYS A 81 -2.59 -8.23 -0.60
C LYS A 81 -3.01 -8.99 -1.86
N GLY A 82 -2.53 -10.22 -1.99
CA GLY A 82 -2.80 -11.08 -3.14
C GLY A 82 -2.03 -10.71 -4.42
N SER A 83 -1.12 -9.73 -4.37
CA SER A 83 -0.21 -9.43 -5.47
C SER A 83 1.08 -10.25 -5.39
N LYS A 84 1.74 -10.42 -6.55
CA LYS A 84 3.06 -11.04 -6.63
C LYS A 84 4.09 -10.30 -5.77
N ALA A 85 4.09 -8.96 -5.78
CA ALA A 85 5.00 -8.17 -4.95
C ALA A 85 4.82 -8.45 -3.45
N CYS A 86 3.58 -8.69 -3.00
CA CYS A 86 3.30 -9.05 -1.62
C CYS A 86 3.82 -10.45 -1.28
N GLU A 87 3.60 -11.44 -2.15
CA GLU A 87 4.16 -12.79 -1.96
C GLU A 87 5.69 -12.79 -1.91
N GLU A 88 6.34 -11.98 -2.76
CA GLU A 88 7.79 -11.82 -2.78
C GLU A 88 8.31 -11.14 -1.50
N ALA A 89 7.60 -10.12 -0.99
CA ALA A 89 7.93 -9.48 0.28
C ALA A 89 7.82 -10.47 1.46
N LEU A 90 6.72 -11.23 1.55
CA LEU A 90 6.56 -12.25 2.60
C LEU A 90 7.70 -13.26 2.60
N LYS A 91 8.05 -13.80 1.43
CA LYS A 91 9.18 -14.74 1.27
C LYS A 91 10.51 -14.13 1.69
N LYS A 92 10.76 -12.88 1.26
CA LYS A 92 12.00 -12.16 1.58
C LYS A 92 12.17 -11.95 3.09
N TYR A 93 11.09 -11.62 3.80
CA TYR A 93 11.12 -11.30 5.22
C TYR A 93 10.72 -12.47 6.15
N GLY A 94 10.49 -13.67 5.58
CA GLY A 94 10.25 -14.89 6.37
C GLY A 94 8.82 -15.04 6.92
N TYR A 95 7.85 -14.27 6.43
CA TYR A 95 6.46 -14.38 6.86
C TYR A 95 5.67 -15.40 6.03
N LYS A 96 4.72 -16.08 6.67
CA LYS A 96 3.84 -17.07 6.00
C LYS A 96 2.61 -16.43 5.36
N GLU A 97 2.06 -15.40 5.98
CA GLU A 97 0.78 -14.79 5.63
C GLU A 97 0.83 -13.30 5.96
N VAL A 98 0.03 -12.46 5.31
CA VAL A 98 -0.02 -11.02 5.63
C VAL A 98 -0.71 -10.74 6.97
N GLY A 99 -0.27 -9.70 7.69
CA GLY A 99 -0.95 -9.22 8.90
C GLY A 99 -0.87 -10.14 10.12
N LYS A 100 0.01 -11.14 10.09
CA LYS A 100 0.22 -12.10 11.18
C LYS A 100 1.68 -12.05 11.63
N GLU A 101 1.86 -12.10 12.95
CA GLU A 101 3.16 -12.21 13.63
C GLU A 101 3.71 -13.64 13.55
#